data_AF-A0A925C8S7-F1
#
_entry.id   AF-A0A925C8S7-F1
#
_cell.length_a   1.000
_cell.length_b   1.000
_cell.length_c   1.000
_cell.angle_alpha   90.00
_cell.angle_beta   90.00
_cell.angle_gamma   90.00
#
_symmetry.space_group_name_H-M   'P 1'
#
loop_
_entity.id
_entity.type
_entity.pdbx_description
1 polymer ?
#
loop_
_entity_poly.entity_id
_entity_poly.type
_entity_poly.pdbx_seq_one_letter_code
_entity_poly.pdbx_strand_id
1 'polypeptide(L)'
;MGALVTGAYDTTTWGDDGPLFTDDPTHLPGAQFWIPTLDEWMKAARYDPNRFGDGQGGWWMYAGMSDVPLISGAPGEGQTSAGFHTELDPFAEWDIPLGAYPDIMSAYGLWDISGGASEWTEGFLFEGFPRDRILGGSYAGDSNYLINDHASVITSLWPGTGASNAGLRIASIPAAPSAPVLLISALFLRRRR
;
A
#
# COMPACT_ATOMS: atom_id res chain seq x y z
N MET A 1 3.31 10.08 -29.03
CA MET A 1 2.16 9.21 -28.70
C MET A 1 2.61 7.82 -28.21
N GLY A 2 3.73 7.69 -27.47
CA GLY A 2 4.25 6.38 -27.02
C GLY A 2 4.03 6.07 -25.52
N ALA A 3 3.89 7.10 -24.68
CA ALA A 3 3.75 6.93 -23.23
C ALA A 3 2.38 6.37 -22.77
N LEU A 4 1.41 6.29 -23.69
CA LEU A 4 0.08 5.70 -23.47
C LEU A 4 -0.02 4.26 -23.99
N VAL A 5 1.09 3.69 -24.46
CA VAL A 5 1.17 2.34 -25.03
C VAL A 5 2.03 1.47 -24.13
N THR A 6 3.18 2.00 -23.70
CA THR A 6 4.06 1.34 -22.74
C THR A 6 4.64 2.33 -21.73
N GLY A 7 4.71 1.90 -20.48
CA GLY A 7 5.23 2.67 -19.34
C GLY A 7 5.57 1.73 -18.19
N ALA A 8 4.90 1.89 -17.05
CA ALA A 8 4.94 0.88 -15.99
C ALA A 8 4.28 -0.44 -16.43
N TYR A 9 3.34 -0.39 -17.38
CA TYR A 9 2.61 -1.53 -17.94
C TYR A 9 2.60 -1.47 -19.47
N ASP A 10 2.37 -2.61 -20.13
CA ASP A 10 2.03 -2.63 -21.56
C ASP A 10 0.50 -2.56 -21.68
N THR A 11 -0.01 -1.40 -22.09
CA THR A 11 -1.47 -1.21 -22.19
C THR A 11 -2.04 -1.72 -23.51
N THR A 12 -1.23 -2.29 -24.38
CA THR A 12 -1.71 -2.90 -25.63
C THR A 12 -2.36 -4.25 -25.41
N THR A 13 -2.06 -4.91 -24.29
CA THR A 13 -2.68 -6.16 -23.87
C THR A 13 -4.04 -5.93 -23.24
N TRP A 14 -4.33 -4.70 -22.79
CA TRP A 14 -5.51 -4.39 -22.00
C TRP A 14 -6.79 -4.47 -22.83
N GLY A 15 -7.73 -5.24 -22.31
CA GLY A 15 -9.02 -5.52 -22.91
C GLY A 15 -9.98 -6.05 -21.87
N ASP A 16 -11.26 -5.98 -22.22
CA ASP A 16 -12.35 -6.58 -21.45
C ASP A 16 -12.95 -7.69 -22.34
N ASP A 17 -12.49 -8.92 -22.12
CA ASP A 17 -12.91 -10.11 -22.87
C ASP A 17 -14.14 -10.78 -22.22
N GLY A 18 -14.99 -9.99 -21.54
CA GLY A 18 -16.22 -10.45 -20.91
C GLY A 18 -16.04 -10.72 -19.41
N PRO A 19 -15.95 -11.99 -18.95
CA PRO A 19 -15.78 -12.26 -17.52
C PRO A 19 -14.33 -12.08 -17.04
N LEU A 20 -13.38 -11.79 -17.94
CA LEU A 20 -11.94 -11.75 -17.71
C LEU A 20 -11.33 -10.46 -18.23
N PHE A 21 -10.24 -10.03 -17.60
CA PHE A 21 -9.37 -8.98 -18.11
C PHE A 21 -8.11 -9.58 -18.72
N THR A 22 -7.56 -8.86 -19.69
CA THR A 22 -6.32 -9.23 -20.39
C THR A 22 -5.15 -8.30 -20.04
N ASP A 23 -5.28 -7.53 -18.97
CA ASP A 23 -4.23 -6.65 -18.47
C ASP A 23 -3.08 -7.43 -17.82
N ASP A 24 -1.91 -6.80 -17.76
CA ASP A 24 -0.71 -7.47 -17.26
C ASP A 24 -0.82 -7.75 -15.74
N PRO A 25 -0.37 -8.92 -15.25
CA PRO A 25 -0.38 -9.27 -13.83
C PRO A 25 0.61 -8.45 -13.00
N THR A 26 1.66 -7.91 -13.60
CA THR A 26 2.70 -7.15 -12.89
C THR A 26 3.29 -6.09 -13.79
N HIS A 27 3.81 -5.03 -13.18
CA HIS A 27 4.56 -4.00 -13.89
C HIS A 27 5.77 -4.54 -14.68
N LEU A 28 6.15 -3.79 -15.71
CA LEU A 28 7.30 -4.07 -16.57
C LEU A 28 8.63 -3.78 -15.84
N PRO A 29 9.70 -4.52 -16.15
CA PRO A 29 11.04 -4.21 -15.66
C PRO A 29 11.45 -2.76 -15.98
N GLY A 30 11.93 -2.04 -14.97
CA GLY A 30 12.35 -0.65 -15.11
C GLY A 30 11.25 0.39 -14.87
N ALA A 31 10.03 -0.03 -14.50
CA ALA A 31 9.01 0.87 -13.97
C ALA A 31 9.57 1.69 -12.79
N GLN A 32 9.30 3.00 -12.77
CA GLN A 32 9.71 3.88 -11.67
C GLN A 32 8.65 3.96 -10.57
N PHE A 33 7.37 3.84 -10.97
CA PHE A 33 6.21 3.87 -10.09
C PHE A 33 5.21 2.82 -10.60
N TRP A 34 4.61 2.06 -9.69
CA TRP A 34 3.63 1.02 -10.01
C TRP A 34 2.66 0.82 -8.82
N ILE A 35 1.57 0.09 -9.07
CA ILE A 35 0.72 -0.45 -7.99
C ILE A 35 1.51 -1.58 -7.33
N PRO A 36 1.65 -1.65 -5.99
CA PRO A 36 2.40 -2.72 -5.35
C PRO A 36 1.91 -4.12 -5.76
N THR A 37 2.85 -5.05 -5.94
CA THR A 37 2.52 -6.48 -5.90
C THR A 37 1.97 -6.85 -4.51
N LEU A 38 1.25 -7.97 -4.40
CA LEU A 38 0.79 -8.46 -3.10
C LEU A 38 1.97 -8.69 -2.13
N ASP A 39 3.09 -9.22 -2.62
CA ASP A 39 4.27 -9.47 -1.80
C ASP A 39 4.91 -8.17 -1.28
N GLU A 40 5.02 -7.15 -2.14
CA GLU A 40 5.50 -5.82 -1.74
C GLU A 40 4.58 -5.19 -0.70
N TRP A 41 3.27 -5.23 -0.94
CA TRP A 41 2.27 -4.70 -0.02
C TRP A 41 2.32 -5.41 1.33
N MET A 42 2.30 -6.75 1.34
CA MET A 42 2.35 -7.55 2.55
C MET A 42 3.63 -7.29 3.34
N LYS A 43 4.78 -7.25 2.67
CA LYS A 43 6.05 -6.96 3.33
C LYS A 43 6.04 -5.56 3.94
N ALA A 44 5.64 -4.55 3.19
CA ALA A 44 5.63 -3.18 3.67
C ALA A 44 4.62 -2.98 4.83
N ALA A 45 3.50 -3.71 4.81
CA ALA A 45 2.46 -3.63 5.81
C ALA A 45 2.78 -4.37 7.12
N ARG A 46 3.41 -5.54 7.04
CA ARG A 46 3.48 -6.51 8.18
C ARG A 46 4.86 -7.06 8.50
N TYR A 47 5.82 -6.98 7.58
CA TYR A 47 7.17 -7.43 7.90
C TYR A 47 7.89 -6.35 8.69
N ASP A 48 8.50 -6.77 9.79
CA ASP A 48 9.36 -5.95 10.63
C ASP A 48 10.75 -6.57 10.63
N PRO A 49 11.78 -5.86 10.13
CA PRO A 49 13.15 -6.38 10.07
C PRO A 49 13.79 -6.57 11.45
N ASN A 50 13.20 -6.00 12.50
CA ASN A 50 13.74 -6.00 13.86
C ASN A 50 12.79 -6.60 14.90
N ARG A 51 11.75 -7.34 14.48
CA ARG A 51 10.70 -7.85 15.37
C ARG A 51 11.23 -8.61 16.59
N PHE A 52 12.26 -9.44 16.38
CA PHE A 52 12.85 -10.28 17.42
C PHE A 52 14.21 -9.74 17.91
N GLY A 53 14.51 -8.47 17.63
CA GLY A 53 15.80 -7.84 17.91
C GLY A 53 16.48 -7.35 16.63
N ASP A 54 17.62 -6.66 16.79
CA ASP A 54 18.34 -6.03 15.67
C ASP A 54 18.68 -7.03 14.55
N GLY A 55 18.16 -6.77 13.36
CA GLY A 55 18.29 -7.63 12.17
C GLY A 55 17.56 -8.97 12.23
N GLN A 56 16.78 -9.23 13.28
CA GLN A 56 16.02 -10.46 13.44
C GLN A 56 14.54 -10.22 13.09
N GLY A 57 14.24 -10.33 11.81
CA GLY A 57 12.92 -9.98 11.31
C GLY A 57 11.81 -11.01 11.54
N GLY A 58 10.56 -10.56 11.40
CA GLY A 58 9.36 -11.39 11.52
C GLY A 58 8.10 -10.71 10.98
N TRP A 59 6.99 -11.45 10.94
CA TRP A 59 5.73 -11.03 10.29
C TRP A 59 4.58 -10.86 11.27
N TRP A 60 4.11 -9.63 11.48
CA TRP A 60 2.96 -9.35 12.34
C TRP A 60 1.66 -9.90 11.72
N MET A 61 0.74 -10.39 12.56
CA MET A 61 -0.55 -10.90 12.07
C MET A 61 -1.48 -9.78 11.61
N TYR A 62 -1.38 -8.60 12.23
CA TYR A 62 -2.17 -7.42 11.89
C TYR A 62 -1.26 -6.23 11.59
N ALA A 63 -1.85 -5.15 11.06
CA ALA A 63 -1.20 -3.86 10.90
C ALA A 63 -0.78 -3.26 12.24
N GLY A 64 0.05 -2.21 12.22
CA GLY A 64 0.46 -1.51 13.45
C GLY A 64 1.43 -2.29 14.32
N MET A 65 2.21 -3.22 13.72
CA MET A 65 3.19 -4.06 14.42
C MET A 65 2.57 -4.89 15.54
N SER A 66 1.43 -5.55 15.27
CA SER A 66 0.62 -6.23 16.28
C SER A 66 0.24 -7.67 15.90
N ASP A 67 0.12 -8.54 16.92
CA ASP A 67 -0.47 -9.88 16.78
C ASP A 67 -1.95 -9.93 17.20
N VAL A 68 -2.51 -8.81 17.61
CA VAL A 68 -3.94 -8.65 17.90
C VAL A 68 -4.56 -7.58 16.99
N PRO A 69 -5.86 -7.69 16.66
CA PRO A 69 -6.53 -6.67 15.86
C PRO A 69 -6.42 -5.28 16.48
N LEU A 70 -6.37 -4.25 15.62
CA LEU A 70 -6.45 -2.86 16.05
C LEU A 70 -7.83 -2.56 16.63
N ILE A 71 -7.89 -1.66 17.60
CA ILE A 71 -9.14 -1.22 18.21
C ILE A 71 -9.82 -0.20 17.27
N SER A 72 -11.02 -0.51 16.80
CA SER A 72 -11.81 0.45 16.02
C SER A 72 -12.25 1.66 16.84
N GLY A 73 -12.23 2.85 16.25
CA GLY A 73 -12.76 4.06 16.87
C GLY A 73 -12.28 5.34 16.21
N ALA A 74 -12.89 6.46 16.59
CA ALA A 74 -12.44 7.78 16.15
C ALA A 74 -10.98 8.05 16.57
N PRO A 75 -10.24 8.92 15.86
CA PRO A 75 -8.90 9.33 16.27
C PRO A 75 -8.87 9.83 17.73
N GLY A 76 -7.92 9.33 18.52
CA GLY A 76 -7.80 9.60 19.96
C GLY A 76 -8.52 8.60 20.87
N GLU A 77 -9.47 7.83 20.33
CA GLU A 77 -10.20 6.77 21.06
C GLU A 77 -9.89 5.36 20.50
N GLY A 78 -9.62 5.27 19.19
CA GLY A 78 -9.26 4.04 18.48
C GLY A 78 -7.90 4.10 17.79
N GLN A 79 -7.61 3.04 17.04
CA GLN A 79 -6.37 2.77 16.33
C GLN A 79 -6.58 2.56 14.81
N THR A 80 -7.84 2.45 14.37
CA THR A 80 -8.21 2.30 12.97
C THR A 80 -9.61 2.86 12.73
N SER A 81 -9.85 3.39 11.52
CA SER A 81 -11.19 3.77 11.07
C SER A 81 -11.97 2.57 10.53
N ALA A 82 -11.33 1.41 10.35
CA ALA A 82 -12.03 0.18 10.01
C ALA A 82 -13.03 -0.20 11.12
N GLY A 83 -14.24 -0.60 10.72
CA GLY A 83 -15.35 -0.91 11.63
C GLY A 83 -15.89 0.27 12.45
N PHE A 84 -15.38 1.49 12.25
CA PHE A 84 -15.87 2.67 12.96
C PHE A 84 -17.18 3.12 12.35
N HIS A 85 -18.20 3.27 13.18
CA HIS A 85 -19.49 3.84 12.82
C HIS A 85 -20.03 4.67 13.99
N THR A 86 -20.83 5.68 13.68
CA THR A 86 -21.53 6.50 14.68
C THR A 86 -22.97 6.76 14.27
N GLU A 87 -23.88 6.73 15.24
CA GLU A 87 -25.31 7.01 15.03
C GLU A 87 -25.57 8.49 14.68
N LEU A 88 -24.61 9.37 14.98
CA LEU A 88 -24.75 10.81 14.74
C LEU A 88 -24.46 11.20 13.29
N ASP A 89 -23.63 10.42 12.59
CA ASP A 89 -23.23 10.65 11.21
C ASP A 89 -22.84 9.32 10.52
N PRO A 90 -23.69 8.82 9.61
CA PRO A 90 -23.55 7.48 9.03
C PRO A 90 -22.41 7.32 8.01
N PHE A 91 -21.58 8.36 7.80
CA PHE A 91 -20.39 8.29 6.94
C PHE A 91 -19.14 8.89 7.58
N ALA A 92 -19.16 9.13 8.90
CA ALA A 92 -18.08 9.80 9.61
C ALA A 92 -16.73 9.10 9.46
N GLU A 93 -16.72 7.79 9.21
CA GLU A 93 -15.52 7.02 8.94
C GLU A 93 -14.76 7.49 7.68
N TRP A 94 -15.47 8.05 6.70
CA TRP A 94 -14.89 8.59 5.46
C TRP A 94 -14.39 10.03 5.60
N ASP A 95 -14.80 10.73 6.67
CA ASP A 95 -14.32 12.06 6.99
C ASP A 95 -13.01 12.04 7.80
N ILE A 96 -12.57 10.87 8.25
CA ILE A 96 -11.30 10.71 8.97
C ILE A 96 -10.14 10.93 7.98
N PRO A 97 -9.28 11.95 8.21
CA PRO A 97 -8.16 12.21 7.33
C PRO A 97 -7.15 11.06 7.32
N LEU A 98 -6.43 10.89 6.20
CA LEU A 98 -5.27 10.00 6.15
C LEU A 98 -4.23 10.40 7.20
N GLY A 99 -3.60 9.39 7.83
CA GLY A 99 -2.62 9.59 8.89
C GLY A 99 -3.23 10.05 10.23
N ALA A 100 -4.54 9.96 10.42
CA ALA A 100 -5.20 10.36 11.67
C ALA A 100 -4.85 9.46 12.88
N TYR A 101 -4.26 8.29 12.65
CA TYR A 101 -3.75 7.38 13.67
C TYR A 101 -2.21 7.37 13.66
N PRO A 102 -1.54 8.45 14.09
CA PRO A 102 -0.11 8.66 13.84
C PRO A 102 0.79 7.61 14.49
N ASP A 103 0.35 7.02 15.61
CA ASP A 103 1.10 6.00 16.35
C ASP A 103 0.93 4.58 15.76
N ILE A 104 0.08 4.42 14.75
CA ILE A 104 -0.24 3.14 14.12
C ILE A 104 0.44 3.09 12.75
N MET A 105 1.67 2.60 12.74
CA MET A 105 2.47 2.45 11.52
C MET A 105 2.93 1.00 11.34
N SER A 106 3.25 0.61 10.11
CA SER A 106 4.14 -0.54 9.92
C SER A 106 5.57 -0.22 10.36
N ALA A 107 6.42 -1.25 10.45
CA ALA A 107 7.84 -1.09 10.73
C ALA A 107 8.59 -0.25 9.66
N TYR A 108 7.96 -0.03 8.50
CA TYR A 108 8.46 0.82 7.41
C TYR A 108 7.82 2.22 7.40
N GLY A 109 7.01 2.57 8.39
CA GLY A 109 6.42 3.90 8.53
C GLY A 109 5.17 4.14 7.68
N LEU A 110 4.46 3.09 7.26
CA LEU A 110 3.20 3.24 6.52
C LEU A 110 2.02 3.42 7.48
N TRP A 111 1.25 4.49 7.28
CA TRP A 111 -0.07 4.69 7.88
C TRP A 111 -1.19 4.03 7.05
N ASP A 112 -2.36 3.89 7.68
CA ASP A 112 -3.63 3.57 7.02
C ASP A 112 -3.61 2.23 6.26
N ILE A 113 -2.94 1.22 6.83
CA ILE A 113 -2.98 -0.18 6.32
C ILE A 113 -4.31 -0.87 6.69
N SER A 114 -4.95 -0.38 7.75
CA SER A 114 -6.28 -0.77 8.22
C SER A 114 -7.09 0.51 8.34
N GLY A 115 -8.28 0.52 7.74
CA GLY A 115 -9.07 1.74 7.60
C GLY A 115 -8.64 2.59 6.41
N GLY A 116 -9.35 3.68 6.16
CA GLY A 116 -9.19 4.48 4.95
C GLY A 116 -9.80 3.76 3.74
N ALA A 117 -8.98 3.27 2.81
CA ALA A 117 -9.46 2.49 1.66
C ALA A 117 -8.67 1.19 1.56
N SER A 118 -9.35 0.10 1.19
CA SER A 118 -8.68 -1.14 0.82
C SER A 118 -7.83 -0.90 -0.43
N GLU A 119 -6.60 -1.37 -0.47
CA GLU A 119 -5.63 -0.94 -1.47
C GLU A 119 -5.51 -1.97 -2.59
N TRP A 120 -5.68 -1.55 -3.85
CA TRP A 120 -5.42 -2.44 -4.99
C TRP A 120 -3.98 -2.93 -5.00
N THR A 121 -3.81 -4.20 -5.34
CA THR A 121 -2.52 -4.82 -5.66
C THR A 121 -2.52 -5.34 -7.08
N GLU A 122 -1.34 -5.62 -7.64
CA GLU A 122 -1.24 -6.26 -8.95
C GLU A 122 -1.70 -7.73 -8.94
N GLY A 123 -1.89 -8.35 -7.76
CA GLY A 123 -2.24 -9.76 -7.66
C GLY A 123 -3.64 -10.09 -8.20
N PHE A 124 -3.76 -11.21 -8.92
CA PHE A 124 -5.06 -11.84 -9.20
C PHE A 124 -5.45 -12.76 -8.06
N LEU A 125 -6.74 -12.82 -7.74
CA LEU A 125 -7.21 -13.82 -6.76
C LEU A 125 -7.01 -15.25 -7.29
N PHE A 126 -7.25 -15.47 -8.59
CA PHE A 126 -7.10 -16.76 -9.25
C PHE A 126 -6.26 -16.60 -10.53
N GLU A 127 -5.04 -17.13 -10.54
CA GLU A 127 -4.09 -16.98 -11.68
C GLU A 127 -4.65 -17.52 -13.01
N GLY A 128 -5.48 -18.56 -12.98
CA GLY A 128 -6.12 -19.13 -14.18
C GLY A 128 -7.45 -18.46 -14.57
N PHE A 129 -7.91 -17.48 -13.80
CA PHE A 129 -9.19 -16.79 -14.00
C PHE A 129 -9.06 -15.33 -13.54
N PRO A 130 -8.34 -14.47 -14.30
CA PRO A 130 -7.98 -13.10 -13.94
C PRO A 130 -9.20 -12.16 -14.01
N ARG A 131 -10.15 -12.37 -13.10
CA ARG A 131 -11.38 -11.59 -12.97
C ARG A 131 -11.28 -10.56 -11.86
N ASP A 132 -10.77 -10.96 -10.70
CA ASP A 132 -10.72 -10.12 -9.52
C ASP A 132 -9.27 -9.84 -9.13
N ARG A 133 -8.99 -8.58 -8.77
CA ARG A 133 -7.70 -8.13 -8.24
C ARG A 133 -7.74 -8.17 -6.72
N ILE A 134 -6.63 -8.54 -6.13
CA ILE A 134 -6.48 -8.63 -4.68
C ILE A 134 -6.43 -7.23 -4.08
N LEU A 135 -7.16 -7.06 -2.98
CA LEU A 135 -7.16 -5.87 -2.15
C LEU A 135 -6.38 -6.15 -0.85
N GLY A 136 -5.53 -5.20 -0.47
CA GLY A 136 -4.82 -5.17 0.80
C GLY A 136 -5.57 -4.34 1.84
N GLY A 137 -5.77 -4.90 3.03
CA GLY A 137 -6.32 -4.20 4.18
C GLY A 137 -7.82 -3.92 4.10
N SER A 138 -8.39 -3.51 5.23
CA SER A 138 -9.77 -3.07 5.35
C SER A 138 -9.94 -1.59 5.01
N TYR A 139 -11.12 -1.24 4.52
CA TYR A 139 -11.53 0.14 4.29
C TYR A 139 -12.19 0.75 5.55
N ALA A 140 -12.39 2.06 5.57
CA ALA A 140 -13.07 2.77 6.64
C ALA A 140 -14.50 2.23 6.83
N GLY A 141 -14.86 1.89 8.06
CA GLY A 141 -16.17 1.30 8.37
C GLY A 141 -16.35 -0.15 7.90
N ASP A 142 -15.30 -0.87 7.50
CA ASP A 142 -15.44 -2.29 7.16
C ASP A 142 -15.86 -3.11 8.40
N SER A 143 -17.09 -3.61 8.41
CA SER A 143 -17.63 -4.40 9.53
C SER A 143 -16.89 -5.73 9.74
N ASN A 144 -16.14 -6.22 8.75
CA ASN A 144 -15.39 -7.47 8.82
C ASN A 144 -13.88 -7.25 9.01
N TYR A 145 -13.43 -6.06 9.39
CA TYR A 145 -12.00 -5.73 9.51
C TYR A 145 -11.21 -6.68 10.40
N LEU A 146 -11.82 -7.22 11.47
CA LEU A 146 -11.19 -8.22 12.36
C LEU A 146 -10.70 -9.47 11.61
N ILE A 147 -11.38 -9.81 10.51
CA ILE A 147 -11.03 -10.93 9.62
C ILE A 147 -10.18 -10.41 8.46
N ASN A 148 -10.63 -9.35 7.79
CA ASN A 148 -10.00 -8.83 6.57
C ASN A 148 -8.58 -8.29 6.80
N ASP A 149 -8.26 -7.82 8.01
CA ASP A 149 -6.91 -7.34 8.36
C ASP A 149 -5.98 -8.46 8.84
N HIS A 150 -6.44 -9.69 8.98
CA HIS A 150 -5.56 -10.79 9.37
C HIS A 150 -4.63 -11.18 8.21
N ALA A 151 -3.34 -11.40 8.49
CA ALA A 151 -2.31 -11.66 7.47
C ALA A 151 -2.56 -12.89 6.57
N SER A 152 -3.42 -13.81 7.00
CA SER A 152 -3.79 -15.01 6.23
C SER A 152 -5.04 -14.83 5.36
N VAL A 153 -5.64 -13.64 5.36
CA VAL A 153 -6.87 -13.34 4.63
C VAL A 153 -6.53 -12.47 3.44
N ILE A 154 -7.12 -12.83 2.30
CA ILE A 154 -7.02 -12.10 1.05
C ILE A 154 -8.46 -11.73 0.66
N THR A 155 -8.66 -10.47 0.33
CA THR A 155 -9.91 -9.98 -0.25
C THR A 155 -9.66 -9.58 -1.70
N SER A 156 -10.73 -9.47 -2.49
CA SER A 156 -10.59 -9.11 -3.90
C SER A 156 -11.82 -8.37 -4.38
N LEU A 157 -11.65 -7.64 -5.48
CA LEU A 157 -12.74 -6.95 -6.14
C LEU A 157 -12.53 -6.98 -7.66
N TRP A 158 -13.63 -6.95 -8.40
CA TRP A 158 -13.62 -6.77 -9.85
C TRP A 158 -13.22 -5.31 -10.18
N PRO A 159 -12.13 -5.04 -10.93
CA PRO A 159 -11.62 -3.68 -11.16
C PRO A 159 -12.60 -2.68 -11.78
N GLY A 160 -13.55 -3.15 -12.60
CA GLY A 160 -14.58 -2.27 -13.15
C GLY A 160 -15.68 -1.89 -12.15
N THR A 161 -15.64 -2.44 -10.93
CA THR A 161 -16.58 -2.04 -9.87
C THR A 161 -16.18 -0.64 -9.44
N GLY A 162 -17.06 0.34 -9.65
CA GLY A 162 -16.91 1.69 -9.09
C GLY A 162 -17.14 1.71 -7.58
N ALA A 163 -16.50 0.82 -6.82
CA ALA A 163 -16.64 0.74 -5.39
C ALA A 163 -15.83 1.84 -4.72
N SER A 164 -16.47 2.66 -3.89
CA SER A 164 -15.85 3.80 -3.21
C SER A 164 -14.86 3.41 -2.12
N ASN A 165 -14.75 2.11 -1.80
CA ASN A 165 -13.94 1.59 -0.72
C ASN A 165 -12.57 1.04 -1.15
N ALA A 166 -12.29 0.99 -2.46
CA ALA A 166 -10.99 0.59 -2.99
C ALA A 166 -10.16 1.82 -3.41
N GLY A 167 -8.93 1.89 -2.93
CA GLY A 167 -7.96 2.96 -3.17
C GLY A 167 -6.64 2.43 -3.70
N LEU A 168 -5.62 3.30 -3.72
CA LEU A 168 -4.31 3.00 -4.28
C LEU A 168 -3.20 3.47 -3.35
N ARG A 169 -2.17 2.63 -3.25
CA ARG A 169 -0.83 3.01 -2.80
C ARG A 169 0.12 2.84 -3.98
N ILE A 170 1.15 3.68 -4.05
CA ILE A 170 2.14 3.63 -5.13
C ILE A 170 3.45 3.07 -4.57
N ALA A 171 3.96 2.02 -5.21
CA ALA A 171 5.31 1.52 -5.02
C ALA A 171 6.28 2.25 -5.96
N SER A 172 7.54 2.33 -5.54
CA SER A 172 8.62 2.87 -6.36
C SER A 172 9.95 2.25 -5.94
N ILE A 173 10.91 2.21 -6.87
CA ILE A 173 12.30 1.94 -6.49
C ILE A 173 12.86 3.26 -5.96
N PRO A 174 13.36 3.32 -4.71
CA PRO A 174 14.02 4.53 -4.24
C PRO A 174 15.16 4.87 -5.20
N ALA A 175 15.20 6.12 -5.67
CA ALA A 175 16.30 6.57 -6.52
C ALA A 175 17.62 6.22 -5.81
N ALA A 176 18.54 5.56 -6.52
CA ALA A 176 19.87 5.30 -5.98
C ALA A 176 20.40 6.63 -5.44
N PRO A 177 20.88 6.70 -4.19
CA PRO A 177 21.40 7.95 -3.64
C PRO A 177 22.46 8.45 -4.62
N SER A 178 22.20 9.59 -5.24
CA SER A 178 23.15 10.22 -6.14
C SER A 178 24.46 10.35 -5.37
N ALA A 179 25.48 9.62 -5.80
CA ALA A 179 26.79 9.67 -5.17
C ALA A 179 27.19 11.15 -5.01
N PRO A 180 27.65 11.59 -3.83
CA PRO A 180 28.01 12.99 -3.65
C PRO A 180 29.11 13.31 -4.65
N VAL A 181 28.82 14.20 -5.60
CA VAL A 181 29.83 14.81 -6.45
C VAL A 181 30.75 15.57 -5.50
N LEU A 182 31.93 15.00 -5.23
CA LEU A 182 33.02 15.68 -4.54
C LEU A 182 33.43 16.89 -5.39
N LEU A 183 32.82 18.05 -5.12
CA LEU A 183 33.32 19.33 -5.59
C LEU A 183 34.64 19.61 -4.88
N ILE A 184 35.75 19.19 -5.50
CA ILE A 184 37.09 19.64 -5.11
C ILE A 184 37.17 21.12 -5.47
N SER A 185 36.83 21.99 -4.52
CA SER A 185 37.12 23.42 -4.63
C SER A 185 38.63 23.62 -4.48
N ALA A 186 39.32 23.82 -5.61
CA ALA A 186 40.70 24.27 -5.63
C ALA A 186 40.79 25.68 -5.02
N LEU A 187 41.21 25.75 -3.76
CA LEU A 187 41.57 27.01 -3.10
C LEU A 187 42.85 27.56 -3.75
N PHE A 188 42.71 28.55 -4.62
CA PHE A 188 43.83 29.36 -5.07
C PHE A 188 44.41 30.15 -3.88
N LEU A 189 45.56 29.71 -3.36
CA LEU A 189 46.36 30.51 -2.43
C LEU A 189 46.82 31.80 -3.12
N ARG A 190 46.30 32.95 -2.68
CA ARG A 190 46.88 34.25 -2.99
C ARG A 190 47.89 34.61 -1.90
N ARG A 191 49.18 34.35 -2.16
CA ARG A 191 50.28 34.90 -1.37
C ARG A 191 50.22 36.43 -1.41
N ARG A 192 50.02 37.08 -0.27
CA ARG A 192 50.29 38.52 -0.10
C ARG A 192 51.79 38.70 0.15
N ARG A 193 52.39 39.62 -0.59
CA ARG A 193 53.74 40.15 -0.36
C ARG A 193 53.72 41.08 0.84
#